data_AF-A0A6L8I597-F1
#
_entry.id   AF-A0A6L8I597-F1
#
_cell.length_a   1.000
_cell.length_b   1.000
_cell.length_c   1.000
_cell.angle_alpha   90.00
_cell.angle_beta   90.00
_cell.angle_gamma   90.00
#
_symmetry.space_group_name_H-M   'P 1'
#
loop_
_entity.id
_entity.type
_entity.pdbx_description
1 polymer ?
#
loop_
_entity_poly.entity_id
_entity_poly.type
_entity_poly.pdbx_seq_one_letter_code
_entity_poly.pdbx_strand_id
1 'polypeptide(L)'
;GYLEWCDLYFWAVDEKFPTDLLPDSTGIIIADAYEAEIVRMGAEHKLASARRKALVHKFARHAATRLHAAWDPGHYGAANTTTVS
;
A
#
# COMPACT_ATOMS: atom_id res chain seq x y z
N GLY A 1 -7.53 -13.80 -1.95
CA GLY A 1 -7.41 -12.73 -2.98
C GLY A 1 -7.35 -11.37 -2.29
N TYR A 2 -6.94 -10.28 -2.94
CA TYR A 2 -6.80 -8.98 -2.23
C TYR A 2 -8.11 -8.41 -1.67
N LEU A 3 -9.24 -8.71 -2.31
CA LEU A 3 -10.57 -8.17 -1.95
C LEU A 3 -11.01 -8.47 -0.51
N GLU A 4 -10.53 -9.55 0.11
CA GLU A 4 -10.90 -9.90 1.49
C GLU A 4 -10.12 -9.11 2.57
N TRP A 5 -9.16 -8.28 2.14
CA TRP A 5 -8.22 -7.54 2.98
C TRP A 5 -8.33 -6.02 2.84
N CYS A 6 -9.29 -5.51 2.07
CA CYS A 6 -9.52 -4.08 1.87
C CYS A 6 -11.02 -3.76 1.85
N ASP A 7 -11.38 -2.56 2.31
CA ASP A 7 -12.74 -2.06 2.15
C ASP A 7 -13.01 -1.54 0.74
N LEU A 8 -11.98 -0.96 0.12
CA LEU A 8 -12.02 -0.45 -1.25
C LEU A 8 -10.77 -0.95 -1.96
N TYR A 9 -10.96 -1.49 -3.16
CA TYR A 9 -9.87 -1.96 -4.02
C TYR A 9 -9.72 -1.02 -5.21
N PHE A 10 -8.48 -0.56 -5.44
CA PHE A 10 -8.13 0.35 -6.52
C PHE A 10 -7.00 -0.23 -7.37
N TRP A 11 -7.12 -0.03 -8.68
CA TRP A 11 -5.97 -0.05 -9.59
C TRP A 11 -5.35 1.34 -9.63
N ALA A 12 -4.02 1.41 -9.65
CA ALA A 12 -3.30 2.64 -9.91
C ALA A 12 -2.54 2.46 -11.23
N VAL A 13 -2.88 3.25 -12.24
CA VAL A 13 -2.32 3.15 -13.60
C VAL A 13 -1.99 4.54 -14.15
N ASP A 14 -1.21 4.60 -15.23
CA ASP A 14 -0.94 5.87 -15.92
C ASP A 14 -2.07 6.27 -16.88
N GLU A 15 -2.05 7.51 -17.36
CA GLU A 15 -3.09 8.08 -18.25
C GLU A 15 -3.21 7.41 -19.63
N LYS A 16 -2.20 6.65 -20.06
CA LYS A 16 -2.18 5.94 -21.36
C LYS A 16 -2.64 4.49 -21.21
N PHE A 17 -2.85 4.02 -19.98
CA PHE A 17 -3.31 2.67 -19.74
C PHE A 17 -4.77 2.50 -20.18
N PRO A 18 -5.12 1.42 -20.90
CA PRO A 18 -6.50 1.17 -21.33
C PRO A 18 -7.38 0.73 -20.15
N THR A 19 -8.05 1.69 -19.50
CA THR A 19 -8.89 1.47 -18.32
C THR A 19 -10.13 0.62 -18.58
N ASP A 20 -10.59 0.54 -19.82
CA ASP A 20 -11.78 -0.24 -20.23
C ASP A 20 -11.56 -1.76 -20.11
N LEU A 21 -10.31 -2.19 -19.96
CA LEU A 21 -9.99 -3.59 -19.67
C LEU A 21 -10.22 -3.97 -18.20
N LEU A 22 -10.39 -2.99 -17.31
CA LEU A 22 -10.50 -3.21 -15.87
C LEU A 22 -11.96 -3.46 -15.45
N PRO A 23 -12.21 -4.35 -14.48
CA PRO A 23 -13.57 -4.61 -14.02
C PRO A 23 -14.27 -3.36 -13.47
N ASP A 24 -15.53 -3.14 -13.86
CA ASP A 24 -16.31 -1.95 -13.51
C ASP A 24 -16.54 -1.75 -12.01
N SER A 25 -16.54 -2.82 -11.23
CA SER A 25 -16.72 -2.78 -9.77
C SER A 25 -15.48 -2.35 -9.00
N THR A 26 -14.34 -2.20 -9.67
CA THR A 26 -13.06 -1.81 -9.05
C THR A 26 -12.76 -0.34 -9.24
N GLY A 27 -12.15 0.27 -8.23
CA GLY A 27 -11.75 1.66 -8.28
C GLY A 27 -10.54 1.86 -9.20
N ILE A 28 -10.41 3.05 -9.76
CA ILE A 28 -9.27 3.44 -10.59
C ILE A 28 -8.72 4.76 -10.08
N ILE A 29 -7.40 4.78 -9.91
CA ILE A 29 -6.59 5.96 -9.67
C ILE A 29 -5.68 6.12 -10.89
N ILE A 30 -5.70 7.28 -11.52
CA ILE A 30 -4.68 7.66 -12.50
C ILE A 30 -3.58 8.39 -11.75
N ALA A 31 -2.34 7.91 -11.84
CA ALA A 31 -1.23 8.45 -11.06
C ALA A 31 0.07 8.50 -11.86
N ASP A 32 0.90 9.49 -11.56
CA ASP A 32 2.28 9.57 -11.98
C ASP A 32 3.23 9.70 -10.77
N ALA A 33 4.46 10.18 -10.98
CA ALA A 33 5.44 10.35 -9.90
C ALA A 33 5.15 11.57 -8.99
N TYR A 34 4.26 12.46 -9.39
CA TYR A 34 4.00 13.75 -8.75
C TYR A 34 2.59 13.82 -8.15
N GLU A 35 1.57 13.36 -8.87
CA GLU A 35 0.18 13.45 -8.46
C GLU A 35 -0.64 12.20 -8.80
N ALA A 36 -1.87 12.17 -8.26
CA ALA A 36 -2.83 11.11 -8.50
C ALA A 36 -4.26 11.60 -8.33
N GLU A 37 -5.17 11.13 -9.20
CA GLU A 37 -6.59 11.42 -9.15
C GLU A 37 -7.43 10.14 -9.17
N ILE A 38 -8.49 10.11 -8.34
CA ILE A 38 -9.48 9.02 -8.36
C ILE A 38 -10.49 9.30 -9.48
N VAL A 39 -10.35 8.60 -10.61
CA VAL A 39 -11.27 8.72 -11.75
C VAL A 39 -12.51 7.83 -11.61
N ARG A 40 -12.42 6.76 -10.82
CA ARG A 40 -13.54 5.87 -10.52
C ARG A 40 -13.48 5.36 -9.09
N MET A 41 -14.57 5.56 -8.35
CA MET A 41 -14.71 4.98 -7.01
C MET A 41 -15.01 3.48 -7.11
N GLY A 42 -14.31 2.67 -6.32
CA GLY A 42 -14.56 1.23 -6.22
C GLY A 42 -15.77 0.89 -5.36
N ALA A 43 -16.31 -0.32 -5.52
CA ALA A 43 -17.37 -0.82 -4.65
C ALA A 43 -16.85 -1.05 -3.21
N GLU A 44 -17.64 -0.62 -2.22
CA GLU A 44 -17.29 -0.80 -0.80
C GLU A 44 -17.60 -2.23 -0.33
N HIS A 45 -16.61 -2.88 0.28
CA HIS A 45 -16.68 -4.22 0.86
C HIS A 45 -16.19 -4.21 2.31
N LYS A 46 -17.09 -3.82 3.23
CA LYS A 46 -16.74 -3.60 4.64
C LYS A 46 -16.08 -4.84 5.27
N LEU A 47 -14.87 -4.64 5.78
CA LEU A 47 -14.14 -5.62 6.55
C LEU A 47 -14.77 -5.83 7.94
N ALA A 48 -14.78 -7.09 8.38
CA ALA A 48 -15.10 -7.45 9.75
C ALA A 48 -14.17 -6.72 10.75
N SER A 49 -14.72 -6.32 11.89
CA SER A 49 -14.02 -5.51 12.91
C SER A 49 -12.70 -6.13 13.38
N ALA A 50 -12.67 -7.44 13.62
CA ALA A 50 -11.48 -8.18 14.03
C ALA A 50 -10.36 -8.10 12.97
N ARG A 51 -10.71 -8.22 11.68
CA ARG A 51 -9.74 -8.16 10.57
C ARG A 51 -9.21 -6.75 10.38
N ARG A 52 -10.09 -5.74 10.41
CA ARG A 52 -9.69 -4.32 10.36
C ARG A 52 -8.67 -4.00 11.45
N LYS A 53 -8.94 -4.41 12.70
CA LYS A 53 -8.02 -4.20 13.83
C LYS A 53 -6.65 -4.84 13.57
N ALA A 54 -6.62 -6.09 13.12
CA ALA A 54 -5.37 -6.78 12.82
C ALA A 54 -4.56 -6.08 11.71
N LEU A 55 -5.21 -5.63 10.64
CA LEU A 55 -4.55 -4.90 9.54
C LEU A 55 -3.99 -3.56 9.98
N VAL A 56 -4.76 -2.78 10.76
CA VAL A 56 -4.31 -1.49 11.30
C VAL A 56 -3.08 -1.67 12.20
N HIS A 57 -3.05 -2.68 13.07
CA HIS A 57 -1.87 -2.96 13.89
C HIS A 57 -0.64 -3.35 13.05
N LYS A 58 -0.83 -4.14 11.99
CA LYS A 58 0.26 -4.49 11.06
C LYS A 58 0.78 -3.24 10.33
N PHE A 59 -0.12 -2.41 9.82
CA PHE A 59 0.23 -1.14 9.18
C PHE A 59 1.04 -0.24 10.12
N ALA A 60 0.57 -0.04 11.35
CA ALA A 60 1.25 0.78 12.35
C ALA A 60 2.67 0.27 12.64
N ARG A 61 2.84 -1.06 12.77
CA ARG A 61 4.16 -1.67 12.97
C ARG A 61 5.08 -1.43 11.78
N HIS A 62 4.61 -1.66 10.55
CA HIS A 62 5.41 -1.43 9.35
C HIS A 62 5.80 0.04 9.20
N ALA A 63 4.88 0.97 9.46
CA ALA A 63 5.17 2.41 9.43
C ALA A 63 6.22 2.79 10.47
N ALA A 64 6.06 2.34 11.72
CA ALA A 64 7.00 2.64 12.80
C ALA A 64 8.40 2.08 12.53
N THR A 65 8.51 0.83 12.07
CA THR A 65 9.81 0.22 11.75
C THR A 65 10.52 0.97 10.61
N ARG A 66 9.80 1.34 9.54
CA ARG A 66 10.38 2.10 8.42
C ARG A 66 10.79 3.52 8.83
N LEU A 67 9.95 4.20 9.61
CA LEU A 67 10.27 5.53 10.13
C LEU A 67 11.51 5.49 11.02
N HIS A 68 11.57 4.51 11.92
CA HIS A 68 12.72 4.36 12.80
C HIS A 68 14.00 4.10 12.01
N ALA A 69 13.98 3.20 11.02
CA ALA A 69 15.14 2.94 10.15
C ALA A 69 15.56 4.15 9.30
N ALA A 70 14.61 5.00 8.90
CA ALA A 70 14.91 6.23 8.16
C ALA A 70 15.58 7.29 9.05
N TRP A 71 15.18 7.40 10.31
CA TRP A 71 15.74 8.37 11.26
C TRP A 71 17.07 7.92 11.87
N ASP A 72 17.23 6.62 12.09
CA ASP A 72 18.47 6.05 12.62
C ASP A 72 18.86 4.81 11.80
N PRO A 73 19.60 4.99 10.70
CA PRO A 73 20.05 3.88 9.86
C PRO A 73 21.03 2.93 10.57
N GLY A 74 21.62 3.35 11.71
CA GLY A 74 22.64 2.59 12.44
C GLY A 74 22.08 1.48 13.33
N HIS A 75 20.81 1.56 13.75
CA HIS A 75 20.18 0.49 14.53
C HIS A 75 19.76 -0.71 13.68
N TYR A 76 19.46 -0.49 12.39
CA TYR A 76 18.89 -1.50 11.50
C TYR A 76 20.02 -2.22 10.74
N GLY A 77 20.94 -2.85 11.48
CA GLY A 77 21.92 -3.77 10.88
C GLY A 77 23.41 -3.49 11.10
N ALA A 78 23.83 -3.00 12.28
CA ALA A 78 25.24 -3.12 12.72
C ALA A 78 25.67 -4.58 13.04
N ALA A 79 25.06 -5.58 12.40
CA ALA A 79 25.37 -7.00 12.61
C ALA A 79 25.98 -7.68 11.37
N ASN A 80 26.11 -7.03 10.20
CA ASN A 80 26.60 -7.73 8.99
C ASN A 80 27.56 -6.96 8.07
N THR A 81 28.13 -5.83 8.48
CA THR A 81 29.29 -5.24 7.77
C THR A 81 30.59 -5.64 8.47
N THR A 82 30.97 -6.91 8.34
CA THR A 82 32.37 -7.28 8.45
C THR A 82 33.05 -6.74 7.19
N THR A 83 33.71 -5.59 7.33
CA THR A 83 34.80 -5.18 6.47
C THR A 83 35.79 -6.33 6.40
N VAL A 84 35.86 -7.00 5.25
CA VAL A 84 37.00 -7.85 4.91
C VAL A 84 37.96 -6.98 4.11
N SER A 85 39.11 -6.73 4.73
CA SER A 85 40.28 -6.06 4.17
C SER A 85 40.93 -6.87 3.04
#